data_AF-A0A952KTS8-F1
#
_entry.id   AF-A0A952KTS8-F1
#
_cell.length_a   1.000
_cell.length_b   1.000
_cell.length_c   1.000
_cell.angle_alpha   90.00
_cell.angle_beta   90.00
_cell.angle_gamma   90.00
#
_symmetry.space_group_name_H-M   'P 1'
#
loop_
_entity.id
_entity.type
_entity.pdbx_description
1 polymer ?
#
loop_
_entity_poly.entity_id
_entity_poly.type
_entity_poly.pdbx_seq_one_letter_code
_entity_poly.pdbx_strand_id
1 'polypeptide(L)'
;MTTYCGFHLEKVQQLQSALADAPSAASALAADIRNAAQRAEWISVAAAGMSPHQLGLDRTEPGGTTPGLTPIAEEAGGVAAEVQRRLDHLRSCRSLVADGFTFTGDEAFQDLPPIDAAKLKKARTDLTGVLAKDGLERTLGLLGVLEEIHGLNAGETDALVASLSDDQLDRWEEGMDLARSIPFGLVPDDAFDELANDLFTRLGAEQRERVTGHLPCLQPPLDSDHTGHPLAELPPADIDAATIEDINQGEIGDCWFLASIAAEMTADPDFVKKHMVANDNGTYTVTFYKDGKPVQVTVDSSVPYDGSSAEFAHGDPSWGRNGPSWIAIYEKAFAQFRGGYGDTEGGYGDEGMEALTGRDADRKDSDDLSFDEIARNLQDGTPMTAGSKEHTTGHLWWTKEQEKVEVGDDTVVSLHEYTVVGVDLGAHPPTVKLRNPWGSGGSVDEFITMTEDEFHDHFNELSVG
;
A
#
# COMPACT_ATOMS: atom_id res chain seq x y z
N MET A 1 23.87 14.84 -10.05
CA MET A 1 22.66 15.25 -9.30
C MET A 1 22.81 16.67 -8.81
N THR A 2 21.82 17.51 -9.09
CA THR A 2 21.81 18.92 -8.72
C THR A 2 21.25 19.02 -7.31
N THR A 3 22.10 18.98 -6.27
CA THR A 3 21.68 19.21 -4.89
C THR A 3 21.22 20.67 -4.76
N TYR A 4 19.91 20.89 -4.84
CA TYR A 4 19.33 22.22 -4.76
C TYR A 4 19.00 22.56 -3.31
N CYS A 5 19.69 23.54 -2.75
CA CYS A 5 19.26 24.23 -1.53
C CYS A 5 19.17 25.75 -1.76
N GLY A 6 18.73 26.17 -2.95
CA GLY A 6 18.59 27.55 -3.40
C GLY A 6 17.46 28.34 -2.72
N PHE A 7 17.18 28.05 -1.45
CA PHE A 7 16.09 28.67 -0.70
C PHE A 7 16.47 30.09 -0.25
N HIS A 8 15.63 31.06 -0.57
CA HIS A 8 15.71 32.40 0.05
C HIS A 8 15.13 32.38 1.46
N LEU A 9 15.79 31.66 2.40
CA LEU A 9 15.34 31.49 3.79
C LEU A 9 15.04 32.83 4.48
N GLU A 10 15.80 33.88 4.16
CA GLU A 10 15.57 35.23 4.68
C GLU A 10 14.20 35.79 4.29
N LYS A 11 13.75 35.60 3.04
CA LYS A 11 12.43 36.07 2.58
C LYS A 11 11.30 35.28 3.22
N VAL A 12 11.47 33.96 3.35
CA VAL A 12 10.48 33.08 4.00
C VAL A 12 10.38 33.41 5.49
N GLN A 13 11.49 33.72 6.14
CA GLN A 13 11.51 34.14 7.54
C GLN A 13 10.87 35.53 7.74
N GLN A 14 11.06 36.46 6.81
CA GLN A 14 10.33 37.74 6.82
C GLN A 14 8.82 37.54 6.71
N LEU A 15 8.37 36.63 5.84
CA LEU A 15 6.96 36.25 5.73
C LEU A 15 6.44 35.61 7.02
N GLN A 16 7.18 34.65 7.58
CA GLN A 16 6.84 34.00 8.85
C GLN A 16 6.69 35.02 9.98
N SER A 17 7.60 36.00 10.07
CA SER A 17 7.53 37.07 11.07
C SER A 17 6.30 37.95 10.86
N ALA A 18 5.99 38.33 9.62
CA ALA A 18 4.81 39.12 9.31
C ALA A 18 3.49 38.39 9.65
N LEU A 19 3.43 37.08 9.42
CA LEU A 19 2.29 36.25 9.79
C LEU A 19 2.15 36.08 11.30
N ALA A 20 3.27 35.92 12.02
CA ALA A 20 3.28 35.86 13.49
C ALA A 20 2.81 37.19 14.13
N ASP A 21 3.07 38.32 13.47
CA ASP A 21 2.63 39.65 13.93
C ASP A 21 1.17 39.98 13.55
N ALA A 22 0.58 39.27 12.58
CA ALA A 22 -0.77 39.54 12.07
C ALA A 22 -1.88 39.46 13.15
N PRO A 23 -1.88 38.50 14.10
CA PRO A 23 -2.83 38.49 15.22
C PRO A 23 -2.77 39.75 16.07
N SER A 24 -1.56 40.24 16.35
CA SER A 24 -1.34 41.48 17.12
C SER A 24 -1.86 42.69 16.36
N ALA A 25 -1.62 42.76 15.05
CA ALA A 25 -2.13 43.83 14.18
C ALA A 25 -3.67 43.81 14.08
N ALA A 26 -4.29 42.64 13.96
CA ALA A 26 -5.75 42.49 13.93
C ALA A 26 -6.40 42.96 15.25
N SER A 27 -5.76 42.63 16.39
CA SER A 27 -6.20 43.10 17.71
C SER A 27 -6.12 44.63 17.84
N ALA A 28 -5.04 45.25 17.36
CA ALA A 28 -4.88 46.70 17.32
C ALA A 28 -5.96 47.38 16.46
N LEU A 29 -6.21 46.85 15.25
CA LEU A 29 -7.26 47.36 14.37
C LEU A 29 -8.66 47.24 15.01
N ALA A 30 -8.95 46.12 15.68
CA ALA A 30 -10.22 45.96 16.40
C ALA A 30 -10.38 47.02 17.49
N ALA A 31 -9.30 47.36 18.21
CA ALA A 31 -9.30 48.43 19.19
C ALA A 31 -9.55 49.80 18.55
N ASP A 32 -8.92 50.09 17.41
CA ASP A 32 -9.12 51.35 16.69
C ASP A 32 -10.53 51.50 16.14
N ILE A 33 -11.13 50.44 15.59
CA ILE A 33 -12.53 50.44 15.13
C ILE A 33 -13.48 50.70 16.31
N ARG A 34 -13.27 50.02 17.44
CA ARG A 34 -14.08 50.27 18.67
C ARG A 34 -13.96 51.72 19.12
N ASN A 35 -12.75 52.26 19.15
CA ASN A 35 -12.50 53.66 19.52
C ASN A 35 -13.17 54.63 18.54
N ALA A 36 -13.10 54.36 17.23
CA ALA A 36 -13.73 55.18 16.20
C ALA A 36 -15.26 55.14 16.29
N ALA A 37 -15.86 53.95 16.52
CA ALA A 37 -17.29 53.78 16.72
C ALA A 37 -17.78 54.54 17.97
N GLN A 38 -17.08 54.42 19.09
CA GLN A 38 -17.37 55.17 20.32
C GLN A 38 -17.30 56.69 20.10
N ARG A 39 -16.30 57.17 19.35
CA ARG A 39 -16.20 58.59 18.99
C ARG A 39 -17.36 59.05 18.11
N ALA A 40 -17.76 58.26 17.11
CA ALA A 40 -18.89 58.58 16.25
C ALA A 40 -20.21 58.66 17.04
N GLU A 41 -20.42 57.72 17.96
CA GLU A 41 -21.57 57.72 18.87
C GLU A 41 -21.56 58.95 19.79
N TRP A 42 -20.39 59.28 20.37
CA TRP A 42 -20.22 60.48 21.19
C TRP A 42 -20.55 61.77 20.42
N ILE A 43 -20.10 61.88 19.17
CA ILE A 43 -20.40 63.03 18.29
C ILE A 43 -21.91 63.11 18.02
N SER A 44 -22.58 61.98 17.78
CA SER A 44 -24.02 61.91 17.58
C SER A 44 -24.80 62.37 18.82
N VAL A 45 -24.39 61.93 20.00
CA VAL A 45 -24.97 62.32 21.30
C VAL A 45 -24.75 63.81 21.59
N ALA A 46 -23.55 64.33 21.33
CA ALA A 46 -23.23 65.75 21.48
C ALA A 46 -24.07 66.63 20.54
N ALA A 47 -24.29 66.20 19.30
CA ALA A 47 -25.16 66.89 18.34
C ALA A 47 -26.64 66.90 18.76
N ALA A 48 -27.07 65.92 19.56
CA ALA A 48 -28.43 65.83 20.12
C ALA A 48 -28.63 66.57 21.46
N GLY A 49 -27.59 67.21 22.02
CA GLY A 49 -27.69 68.00 23.26
C GLY A 49 -27.85 67.17 24.54
N MET A 50 -27.55 65.87 24.49
CA MET A 50 -27.66 64.95 25.64
C MET A 50 -26.28 64.69 26.27
N SER A 51 -26.23 64.45 27.59
CA SER A 51 -24.99 64.08 28.27
C SER A 51 -24.75 62.56 28.20
N PRO A 52 -23.50 62.07 28.07
CA PRO A 52 -23.19 60.64 27.97
C PRO A 52 -23.77 59.78 29.11
N HIS A 53 -23.89 60.35 30.31
CA HIS A 53 -24.47 59.71 31.50
C HIS A 53 -25.97 59.41 31.35
N GLN A 54 -26.71 60.16 30.53
CA GLN A 54 -28.17 59.99 30.37
C GLN A 54 -28.56 58.78 29.51
N LEU A 55 -27.61 58.17 28.80
CA LEU A 55 -27.85 57.05 27.88
C LEU A 55 -27.14 55.74 28.28
N GLY A 56 -26.41 55.72 29.41
CA GLY A 56 -25.79 54.49 29.90
C GLY A 56 -24.52 54.05 29.16
N LEU A 57 -23.85 54.96 28.43
CA LEU A 57 -22.62 54.69 27.67
C LEU A 57 -21.37 54.45 28.54
N ASP A 58 -21.48 54.57 29.86
CA ASP A 58 -20.41 54.35 30.85
C ASP A 58 -20.10 52.87 31.12
N ARG A 59 -20.61 51.96 30.28
CA ARG A 59 -20.37 50.51 30.38
C ARG A 59 -19.77 49.99 29.09
N THR A 60 -18.50 50.25 28.88
CA THR A 60 -17.69 49.48 27.94
C THR A 60 -17.08 48.31 28.71
N GLU A 61 -17.58 47.09 28.51
CA GLU A 61 -16.82 45.92 28.98
C GLU A 61 -15.50 45.85 28.20
N PRO A 62 -14.34 45.83 28.90
CA PRO A 62 -13.06 45.62 28.25
C PRO A 62 -12.95 44.14 27.86
N GLY A 63 -12.86 43.84 26.56
CA GLY A 63 -12.43 42.50 26.11
C GLY A 63 -13.18 41.87 24.94
N GLY A 64 -14.22 42.49 24.38
CA GLY A 64 -14.94 41.91 23.24
C GLY A 64 -14.09 41.84 21.97
N THR A 65 -13.65 40.64 21.57
CA THR A 65 -13.07 40.38 20.24
C THR A 65 -14.17 40.48 19.18
N THR A 66 -13.88 41.13 18.04
CA THR A 66 -14.84 41.22 16.93
C THR A 66 -14.95 39.83 16.30
N PRO A 67 -16.14 39.20 16.22
CA PRO A 67 -16.30 37.80 15.80
C PRO A 67 -15.70 37.45 14.42
N GLY A 68 -15.46 38.44 13.55
CA GLY A 68 -14.84 38.22 12.23
C GLY A 68 -13.30 38.30 12.17
N LEU A 69 -12.62 38.78 13.23
CA LEU A 69 -11.15 38.92 13.24
C LEU A 69 -10.44 37.78 13.98
N THR A 70 -11.16 37.07 14.87
CA THR A 70 -10.63 35.90 15.59
C THR A 70 -10.23 34.76 14.64
N PRO A 71 -11.06 34.36 13.65
CA PRO A 71 -10.69 33.29 12.72
C PRO A 71 -9.44 33.64 11.88
N ILE A 72 -9.31 34.90 11.45
CA ILE A 72 -8.15 35.40 10.67
C ILE A 72 -6.87 35.34 11.50
N ALA A 73 -6.94 35.68 12.79
CA ALA A 73 -5.81 35.62 13.70
C ALA A 73 -5.38 34.17 13.99
N GLU A 74 -6.34 33.26 14.18
CA GLU A 74 -6.08 31.83 14.38
C GLU A 74 -5.46 31.20 13.13
N GLU A 75 -6.01 31.49 11.95
CA GLU A 75 -5.49 31.03 10.65
C GLU A 75 -4.06 31.54 10.40
N ALA A 76 -3.81 32.84 10.61
CA ALA A 76 -2.47 33.42 10.46
C ALA A 76 -1.45 32.79 11.43
N GLY A 77 -1.86 32.50 12.67
CA GLY A 77 -1.03 31.79 13.65
C GLY A 77 -0.71 30.35 13.21
N GLY A 78 -1.69 29.64 12.67
CA GLY A 78 -1.52 28.30 12.11
C GLY A 78 -0.52 28.29 10.95
N VAL A 79 -0.68 29.19 9.97
CA VAL A 79 0.23 29.31 8.83
C VAL A 79 1.64 29.71 9.29
N ALA A 80 1.77 30.62 10.26
CA ALA A 80 3.09 31.00 10.80
C ALA A 80 3.83 29.81 11.44
N ALA A 81 3.10 28.95 12.17
CA ALA A 81 3.66 27.74 12.77
C ALA A 81 4.11 26.73 11.71
N GLU A 82 3.32 26.54 10.66
CA GLU A 82 3.69 25.69 9.52
C GLU A 82 4.94 26.20 8.80
N VAL A 83 4.99 27.51 8.49
CA VAL A 83 6.18 28.10 7.84
C VAL A 83 7.41 27.98 8.73
N GLN A 84 7.27 28.13 10.05
CA GLN A 84 8.37 27.93 10.99
C GLN A 84 8.87 26.48 11.00
N ARG A 85 7.97 25.50 11.06
CA ARG A 85 8.32 24.07 10.97
C ARG A 85 9.11 23.77 9.69
N ARG A 86 8.62 24.23 8.53
CA ARG A 86 9.28 24.04 7.24
C ARG A 86 10.64 24.73 7.18
N LEU A 87 10.79 25.93 7.77
CA LEU A 87 12.08 26.61 7.89
C LEU A 87 13.09 25.79 8.71
N ASP A 88 12.65 25.17 9.80
CA ASP A 88 13.51 24.35 10.66
C ASP A 88 13.90 23.04 9.96
N HIS A 89 12.99 22.44 9.18
CA HIS A 89 13.31 21.32 8.28
C HIS A 89 14.40 21.70 7.28
N LEU A 90 14.21 22.80 6.53
CA LEU A 90 15.18 23.28 5.54
C LEU A 90 16.55 23.61 6.14
N ARG A 91 16.58 24.18 7.35
CA ARG A 91 17.83 24.44 8.10
C ARG A 91 18.53 23.14 8.45
N SER A 92 17.79 22.13 8.87
CA SER A 92 18.31 20.80 9.20
C SER A 92 18.93 20.13 7.97
N CYS A 93 18.20 20.07 6.85
CA CYS A 93 18.73 19.59 5.56
C CYS A 93 20.01 20.33 5.16
N ARG A 94 20.00 21.69 5.21
CA ARG A 94 21.17 22.50 4.85
C ARG A 94 22.39 22.21 5.73
N SER A 95 22.18 21.97 7.02
CA SER A 95 23.29 21.62 7.93
C SER A 95 23.91 20.27 7.56
N LEU A 96 23.07 19.29 7.21
CA LEU A 96 23.48 17.92 6.87
C LEU A 96 24.17 17.84 5.50
N VAL A 97 23.88 18.75 4.57
CA VAL A 97 24.65 18.87 3.32
C VAL A 97 26.14 19.11 3.59
N ALA A 98 26.49 19.87 4.63
CA ALA A 98 27.88 20.05 5.03
C ALA A 98 28.53 18.76 5.58
N ASP A 99 27.72 17.82 6.06
CA ASP A 99 28.13 16.50 6.55
C ASP A 99 28.06 15.41 5.46
N GLY A 100 27.89 15.80 4.19
CA GLY A 100 27.90 14.91 3.04
C GLY A 100 26.57 14.23 2.72
N PHE A 101 25.45 14.64 3.34
CA PHE A 101 24.13 14.17 2.95
C PHE A 101 23.62 14.88 1.70
N THR A 102 22.82 14.17 0.91
CA THR A 102 22.11 14.73 -0.24
C THR A 102 20.62 14.68 0.04
N PHE A 103 19.91 15.71 -0.44
CA PHE A 103 18.46 15.79 -0.40
C PHE A 103 18.01 16.18 -1.81
N THR A 104 16.99 15.53 -2.33
CA THR A 104 16.26 15.99 -3.51
C THR A 104 15.44 17.23 -3.16
N GLY A 105 14.98 17.94 -4.19
CA GLY A 105 14.10 19.10 -4.00
C GLY A 105 12.79 18.72 -3.32
N ASP A 106 12.28 17.51 -3.53
CA ASP A 106 10.94 17.11 -3.10
C ASP A 106 10.89 16.80 -1.60
N GLU A 107 11.90 16.12 -1.03
CA GLU A 107 12.00 15.86 0.43
C GLU A 107 12.05 17.16 1.26
N ALA A 108 12.63 18.22 0.70
CA ALA A 108 12.73 19.52 1.36
C ALA A 108 11.36 20.23 1.50
N PHE A 109 10.35 19.80 0.72
CA PHE A 109 9.00 20.39 0.71
C PHE A 109 7.89 19.46 1.21
N GLN A 110 8.20 18.18 1.45
CA GLN A 110 7.29 17.26 2.11
C GLN A 110 6.86 17.79 3.48
N ASP A 111 5.64 17.46 3.89
CA ASP A 111 5.13 17.86 5.18
C ASP A 111 5.64 16.96 6.32
N LEU A 112 6.95 17.05 6.58
CA LEU A 112 7.64 16.23 7.57
C LEU A 112 8.07 17.05 8.79
N PRO A 113 8.20 16.40 9.96
CA PRO A 113 8.95 16.96 11.06
C PRO A 113 10.39 17.30 10.62
N PRO A 114 11.02 18.33 11.21
CA PRO A 114 12.42 18.62 10.94
C PRO A 114 13.31 17.39 11.18
N ILE A 115 14.24 17.14 10.26
CA ILE A 115 15.20 16.03 10.34
C ILE A 115 16.02 16.12 11.64
N ASP A 116 16.03 15.04 12.43
CA ASP A 116 16.93 14.90 13.55
C ASP A 116 18.33 14.53 13.06
N ALA A 117 19.16 15.56 12.91
CA ALA A 117 20.53 15.41 12.44
C ALA A 117 21.39 14.50 13.34
N ALA A 118 21.14 14.44 14.65
CA ALA A 118 21.92 13.60 15.56
C ALA A 118 21.57 12.12 15.36
N LYS A 119 20.26 11.84 15.29
CA LYS A 119 19.73 10.50 15.01
C LYS A 119 20.17 9.98 13.65
N LEU A 120 20.03 10.78 12.59
CA LEU A 120 20.44 10.39 11.24
C LEU A 120 21.95 10.12 11.13
N LYS A 121 22.78 10.97 11.74
CA LYS A 121 24.24 10.76 11.77
C LYS A 121 24.62 9.49 12.50
N LYS A 122 23.96 9.20 13.64
CA LYS A 122 24.17 7.97 14.40
C LYS A 122 23.82 6.75 13.54
N ALA A 123 22.62 6.73 12.95
CA ALA A 123 22.18 5.64 12.08
C ALA A 123 23.15 5.40 10.91
N ARG A 124 23.63 6.46 10.26
CA ARG A 124 24.66 6.35 9.20
C ARG A 124 25.96 5.77 9.73
N THR A 125 26.47 6.24 10.88
CA THR A 125 27.71 5.73 11.46
C THR A 125 27.59 4.25 11.83
N ASP A 126 26.48 3.86 12.46
CA ASP A 126 26.31 2.48 12.93
C ASP A 126 26.07 1.52 11.77
N LEU A 127 25.22 1.88 10.81
CA LEU A 127 24.99 1.09 9.60
C LEU A 127 26.28 0.93 8.79
N THR A 128 27.01 2.01 8.51
CA THR A 128 28.27 1.92 7.75
C THR A 128 29.35 1.12 8.52
N GLY A 129 29.36 1.21 9.85
CA GLY A 129 30.22 0.39 10.71
C GLY A 129 29.88 -1.10 10.65
N VAL A 130 28.60 -1.45 10.59
CA VAL A 130 28.12 -2.82 10.38
C VAL A 130 28.48 -3.32 8.98
N LEU A 131 28.20 -2.52 7.95
CA LEU A 131 28.46 -2.88 6.55
C LEU A 131 29.96 -3.10 6.28
N ALA A 132 30.84 -2.42 7.02
CA ALA A 132 32.29 -2.65 6.93
C ALA A 132 32.77 -4.00 7.47
N LYS A 133 31.92 -4.75 8.19
CA LYS A 133 32.20 -6.10 8.69
C LYS A 133 31.92 -7.14 7.61
N ASP A 134 32.36 -8.38 7.84
CA ASP A 134 32.18 -9.49 6.90
C ASP A 134 31.40 -10.67 7.52
N GLY A 135 30.74 -11.44 6.66
CA GLY A 135 30.05 -12.68 7.02
C GLY A 135 29.03 -12.50 8.15
N LEU A 136 29.01 -13.44 9.09
CA LEU A 136 28.01 -13.49 10.16
C LEU A 136 28.03 -12.24 11.06
N GLU A 137 29.18 -11.60 11.24
CA GLU A 137 29.27 -10.39 12.06
C GLU A 137 28.52 -9.21 11.44
N ARG A 138 28.55 -9.10 10.11
CA ARG A 138 27.74 -8.13 9.36
C ARG A 138 26.26 -8.48 9.46
N THR A 139 25.90 -9.73 9.18
CA THR A 139 24.50 -10.20 9.22
C THR A 139 23.83 -9.96 10.57
N LEU A 140 24.47 -10.37 11.67
CA LEU A 140 23.94 -10.13 13.01
C LEU A 140 23.99 -8.65 13.39
N GLY A 141 24.98 -7.91 12.88
CA GLY A 141 25.07 -6.46 13.04
C GLY A 141 23.92 -5.72 12.37
N LEU A 142 23.48 -6.18 11.19
CA LEU A 142 22.34 -5.60 10.45
C LEU A 142 21.07 -5.69 11.27
N LEU A 143 20.78 -6.86 11.87
CA LEU A 143 19.65 -7.03 12.79
C LEU A 143 19.70 -6.05 13.96
N GLY A 144 20.90 -5.78 14.49
CA GLY A 144 21.09 -4.85 15.59
C GLY A 144 20.84 -3.38 15.23
N VAL A 145 20.92 -3.00 13.94
CA VAL A 145 20.65 -1.63 13.48
C VAL A 145 19.27 -1.47 12.85
N LEU A 146 18.50 -2.55 12.66
CA LEU A 146 17.12 -2.48 12.14
C LEU A 146 16.23 -1.57 13.00
N GLU A 147 16.25 -1.73 14.33
CA GLU A 147 15.48 -0.86 15.23
C GLU A 147 15.84 0.63 15.06
N GLU A 148 17.10 0.94 14.76
CA GLU A 148 17.54 2.32 14.54
C GLU A 148 17.03 2.88 13.22
N ILE A 149 17.05 2.07 12.16
CA ILE A 149 16.48 2.41 10.84
C ILE A 149 14.96 2.56 10.96
N HIS A 150 14.29 1.66 11.68
CA HIS A 150 12.85 1.72 11.95
C HIS A 150 12.46 3.01 12.68
N GLY A 151 13.36 3.53 13.51
CA GLY A 151 13.15 4.80 14.18
C GLY A 151 13.06 6.00 13.23
N LEU A 152 13.68 5.97 12.04
CA LEU A 152 13.81 7.12 11.13
C LEU A 152 12.49 7.51 10.45
N ASN A 153 12.22 8.80 10.30
CA ASN A 153 11.11 9.26 9.47
C ASN A 153 11.44 9.18 7.96
N ALA A 154 10.47 9.44 7.08
CA ALA A 154 10.65 9.34 5.63
C ALA A 154 11.87 10.11 5.09
N GLY A 155 12.02 11.39 5.46
CA GLY A 155 13.14 12.22 5.02
C GLY A 155 14.49 11.81 5.65
N GLU A 156 14.47 11.21 6.83
CA GLU A 156 15.66 10.63 7.47
C GLU A 156 16.09 9.33 6.79
N THR A 157 15.15 8.41 6.51
CA THR A 157 15.42 7.14 5.82
C THR A 157 15.93 7.38 4.41
N ASP A 158 15.30 8.29 3.66
CA ASP A 158 15.73 8.64 2.31
C ASP A 158 17.16 9.21 2.29
N ALA A 159 17.43 10.17 3.17
CA ALA A 159 18.77 10.75 3.30
C ALA A 159 19.82 9.75 3.79
N LEU A 160 19.45 8.78 4.63
CA LEU A 160 20.34 7.69 5.04
C LEU A 160 20.77 6.88 3.82
N VAL A 161 19.80 6.37 3.04
CA VAL A 161 20.06 5.56 1.84
C VAL A 161 20.85 6.35 0.80
N ALA A 162 20.47 7.61 0.56
CA ALA A 162 21.18 8.50 -0.37
C ALA A 162 22.66 8.74 0.04
N SER A 163 22.97 8.61 1.34
CA SER A 163 24.34 8.78 1.86
C SER A 163 25.24 7.55 1.74
N LEU A 164 24.67 6.37 1.45
CA LEU A 164 25.42 5.12 1.26
C LEU A 164 26.00 5.05 -0.15
N SER A 165 27.15 4.41 -0.34
CA SER A 165 27.65 4.04 -1.66
C SER A 165 26.98 2.78 -2.20
N ASP A 166 27.06 2.56 -3.51
CA ASP A 166 26.55 1.34 -4.16
C ASP A 166 27.20 0.08 -3.55
N ASP A 167 28.52 0.07 -3.37
CA ASP A 167 29.24 -1.00 -2.65
C ASP A 167 28.72 -1.26 -1.23
N GLN A 168 28.15 -0.25 -0.57
CA GLN A 168 27.59 -0.39 0.78
C GLN A 168 26.20 -1.02 0.72
N LEU A 169 25.39 -0.67 -0.28
CA LEU A 169 24.12 -1.32 -0.54
C LEU A 169 24.34 -2.79 -0.93
N ASP A 170 25.29 -3.09 -1.82
CA ASP A 170 25.63 -4.48 -2.18
C ASP A 170 26.06 -5.28 -0.94
N ARG A 171 26.87 -4.69 -0.06
CA ARG A 171 27.27 -5.35 1.20
C ARG A 171 26.11 -5.54 2.17
N TRP A 172 25.07 -4.70 2.09
CA TRP A 172 23.84 -4.91 2.86
C TRP A 172 23.14 -6.16 2.35
N GLU A 173 22.94 -6.28 1.03
CA GLU A 173 22.34 -7.46 0.40
C GLU A 173 23.08 -8.73 0.75
N GLU A 174 24.42 -8.75 0.63
CA GLU A 174 25.21 -9.93 1.01
C GLU A 174 24.99 -10.35 2.48
N GLY A 175 24.69 -9.38 3.36
CA GLY A 175 24.35 -9.65 4.76
C GLY A 175 22.97 -10.29 4.91
N MET A 176 22.00 -9.84 4.13
CA MET A 176 20.63 -10.37 4.07
C MET A 176 20.56 -11.76 3.42
N ASP A 177 21.29 -11.96 2.32
CA ASP A 177 21.48 -13.25 1.66
C ASP A 177 22.03 -14.30 2.63
N LEU A 178 23.07 -13.94 3.39
CA LEU A 178 23.64 -14.84 4.38
C LEU A 178 22.61 -15.18 5.46
N ALA A 179 21.82 -14.20 5.92
CA ALA A 179 20.73 -14.45 6.88
C ALA A 179 19.73 -15.48 6.37
N ARG A 180 19.31 -15.39 5.10
CA ARG A 180 18.39 -16.37 4.46
C ARG A 180 18.98 -17.77 4.37
N SER A 181 20.31 -17.89 4.25
CA SER A 181 20.98 -19.19 4.17
C SER A 181 21.17 -19.90 5.53
N ILE A 182 20.89 -19.24 6.65
CA ILE A 182 21.16 -19.78 8.00
C ILE A 182 19.92 -20.56 8.51
N PRO A 183 20.00 -21.89 8.68
CA PRO A 183 18.85 -22.74 9.00
C PRO A 183 18.43 -22.71 10.49
N PHE A 184 18.93 -21.78 11.32
CA PHE A 184 18.84 -21.85 12.78
C PHE A 184 17.96 -20.80 13.45
N GLY A 185 17.06 -20.12 12.71
CA GLY A 185 16.16 -19.11 13.31
C GLY A 185 16.89 -17.99 14.05
N LEU A 186 18.14 -17.73 13.66
CA LEU A 186 18.96 -16.64 14.21
C LEU A 186 18.51 -15.27 13.68
N VAL A 187 17.79 -15.28 12.56
CA VAL A 187 17.13 -14.13 11.95
C VAL A 187 15.64 -14.44 12.00
N PRO A 188 14.80 -13.53 12.53
CA PRO A 188 13.35 -13.67 12.45
C PRO A 188 12.90 -13.77 11.00
N ASP A 189 11.99 -14.69 10.70
CA ASP A 189 11.46 -14.91 9.34
C ASP A 189 10.84 -13.64 8.73
N ASP A 190 10.31 -12.75 9.56
CA ASP A 190 9.61 -11.51 9.21
C ASP A 190 10.53 -10.27 9.13
N ALA A 191 11.80 -10.38 9.53
CA ALA A 191 12.70 -9.23 9.61
C ALA A 191 12.92 -8.54 8.24
N PHE A 192 12.79 -9.29 7.14
CA PHE A 192 12.91 -8.74 5.78
C PHE A 192 11.63 -8.07 5.31
N ASP A 193 10.48 -8.63 5.63
CA ASP A 193 9.18 -8.01 5.33
C ASP A 193 9.06 -6.68 6.10
N GLU A 194 9.44 -6.67 7.38
CA GLU A 194 9.52 -5.44 8.17
C GLU A 194 10.48 -4.41 7.55
N LEU A 195 11.67 -4.84 7.13
CA LEU A 195 12.62 -3.95 6.47
C LEU A 195 12.09 -3.41 5.14
N ALA A 196 11.49 -4.26 4.30
CA ALA A 196 10.89 -3.86 3.03
C ALA A 196 9.76 -2.85 3.27
N ASN A 197 8.87 -3.11 4.23
CA ASN A 197 7.83 -2.18 4.65
C ASN A 197 8.42 -0.83 5.10
N ASP A 198 9.43 -0.86 5.96
CA ASP A 198 10.00 0.36 6.51
C ASP A 198 10.77 1.19 5.49
N LEU A 199 11.47 0.56 4.55
CA LEU A 199 12.14 1.25 3.46
C LEU A 199 11.12 1.76 2.44
N PHE A 200 10.27 0.88 1.89
CA PHE A 200 9.43 1.24 0.75
C PHE A 200 8.31 2.21 1.10
N THR A 201 7.80 2.23 2.33
CA THR A 201 6.83 3.24 2.77
C THR A 201 7.44 4.64 2.99
N ARG A 202 8.79 4.75 3.03
CA ARG A 202 9.51 5.96 3.46
C ARG A 202 10.40 6.57 2.38
N LEU A 203 10.96 5.74 1.52
CA LEU A 203 11.86 6.18 0.45
C LEU A 203 11.09 6.90 -0.66
N GLY A 204 11.71 7.92 -1.24
CA GLY A 204 11.29 8.56 -2.48
C GLY A 204 11.60 7.67 -3.69
N ALA A 205 10.99 7.99 -4.84
CA ALA A 205 11.08 7.16 -6.05
C ALA A 205 12.53 6.88 -6.49
N GLU A 206 13.40 7.90 -6.44
CA GLU A 206 14.81 7.77 -6.82
C GLU A 206 15.56 6.77 -5.92
N GLN A 207 15.42 6.88 -4.60
CA GLN A 207 16.11 5.98 -3.68
C GLN A 207 15.48 4.58 -3.68
N ARG A 208 14.18 4.45 -3.93
CA ARG A 208 13.54 3.14 -4.13
C ARG A 208 14.11 2.43 -5.35
N GLU A 209 14.19 3.08 -6.51
CA GLU A 209 14.78 2.50 -7.72
C GLU A 209 16.22 2.03 -7.46
N ARG A 210 17.01 2.87 -6.78
CA ARG A 210 18.39 2.54 -6.41
C ARG A 210 18.47 1.37 -5.43
N VAL A 211 17.61 1.34 -4.41
CA VAL A 211 17.55 0.24 -3.43
C VAL A 211 17.13 -1.06 -4.09
N THR A 212 16.11 -1.08 -4.94
CA THR A 212 15.69 -2.28 -5.68
C THR A 212 16.83 -2.86 -6.53
N GLY A 213 17.68 -1.99 -7.11
CA GLY A 213 18.83 -2.43 -7.90
C GLY A 213 19.96 -3.09 -7.10
N HIS A 214 20.10 -2.78 -5.81
CA HIS A 214 21.19 -3.29 -4.95
C HIS A 214 20.72 -4.21 -3.83
N LEU A 215 19.42 -4.19 -3.50
CA LEU A 215 18.74 -4.98 -2.49
C LEU A 215 17.54 -5.70 -3.12
N PRO A 216 17.77 -6.55 -4.13
CA PRO A 216 16.70 -7.14 -4.92
C PRO A 216 15.74 -7.99 -4.10
N CYS A 217 16.11 -8.48 -2.92
CA CYS A 217 15.23 -9.28 -2.08
C CYS A 217 14.07 -8.51 -1.42
N LEU A 218 14.08 -7.18 -1.53
CA LEU A 218 13.02 -6.32 -0.99
C LEU A 218 11.80 -6.21 -1.92
N GLN A 219 11.93 -6.69 -3.17
CA GLN A 219 10.85 -6.86 -4.13
C GLN A 219 10.90 -8.31 -4.63
N PRO A 220 9.79 -8.88 -5.13
CA PRO A 220 9.80 -10.29 -5.48
C PRO A 220 10.83 -10.50 -6.59
N PRO A 221 11.71 -11.52 -6.47
CA PRO A 221 12.61 -11.85 -7.55
C PRO A 221 11.77 -12.18 -8.77
N LEU A 222 12.12 -11.55 -9.88
CA LEU A 222 11.64 -11.96 -11.19
C LEU A 222 12.43 -13.22 -11.55
N ASP A 223 11.80 -14.38 -11.49
CA ASP A 223 12.46 -15.60 -11.91
C ASP A 223 12.83 -15.52 -13.41
N SER A 224 13.91 -16.21 -13.80
CA SER A 224 14.36 -16.20 -15.19
C SER A 224 13.46 -17.01 -16.13
N ASP A 225 12.60 -17.85 -15.55
CA ASP A 225 11.82 -18.84 -16.29
C ASP A 225 10.49 -18.23 -16.79
N HIS A 226 10.03 -17.13 -16.18
CA HIS A 226 8.77 -16.46 -16.48
C HIS A 226 8.91 -14.97 -16.86
N THR A 227 10.12 -14.39 -16.98
CA THR A 227 10.25 -12.93 -17.19
C THR A 227 11.16 -12.52 -18.36
N GLY A 228 10.70 -12.81 -19.59
CA GLY A 228 11.29 -12.22 -20.80
C GLY A 228 10.98 -10.72 -20.98
N HIS A 229 10.08 -10.18 -20.16
CA HIS A 229 9.46 -8.89 -20.38
C HIS A 229 10.02 -7.79 -19.46
N PRO A 230 10.10 -6.54 -19.94
CA PRO A 230 10.55 -5.42 -19.12
C PRO A 230 9.54 -5.10 -18.02
N LEU A 231 10.04 -4.60 -16.89
CA LEU A 231 9.19 -4.00 -15.86
C LEU A 231 8.52 -2.72 -16.38
N ALA A 232 7.28 -2.47 -15.96
CA ALA A 232 6.62 -1.20 -16.14
C ALA A 232 5.83 -0.80 -14.90
N GLU A 233 5.88 0.49 -14.55
CA GLU A 233 5.03 1.07 -13.51
C GLU A 233 3.56 1.10 -13.98
N LEU A 234 2.68 0.59 -13.12
CA LEU A 234 1.23 0.67 -13.31
C LEU A 234 0.66 2.01 -12.83
N PRO A 235 -0.48 2.46 -13.38
CA PRO A 235 -1.19 3.61 -12.84
C PRO A 235 -1.64 3.35 -11.39
N PRO A 236 -1.97 4.42 -10.64
CA PRO A 236 -2.53 4.29 -9.31
C PRO A 236 -3.73 3.33 -9.26
N ALA A 237 -3.72 2.39 -8.31
CA ALA A 237 -4.82 1.45 -8.13
C ALA A 237 -6.05 2.13 -7.50
N ASP A 238 -7.21 1.94 -8.11
CA ASP A 238 -8.50 2.33 -7.55
C ASP A 238 -9.02 1.24 -6.61
N ILE A 239 -8.43 1.17 -5.41
CA ILE A 239 -8.73 0.14 -4.39
C ILE A 239 -10.20 0.17 -3.97
N ASP A 240 -10.81 1.36 -3.92
CA ASP A 240 -12.21 1.54 -3.50
C ASP A 240 -13.22 1.01 -4.54
N ALA A 241 -12.79 0.85 -5.79
CA ALA A 241 -13.61 0.36 -6.89
C ALA A 241 -13.29 -1.09 -7.29
N ALA A 242 -12.49 -1.81 -6.49
CA ALA A 242 -12.09 -3.18 -6.78
C ALA A 242 -13.30 -4.13 -6.90
N THR A 243 -13.34 -4.92 -7.96
CA THR A 243 -14.39 -5.92 -8.23
C THR A 243 -13.78 -7.26 -8.63
N ILE A 244 -14.56 -8.35 -8.51
CA ILE A 244 -14.06 -9.69 -8.88
C ILE A 244 -13.75 -9.77 -10.39
N GLU A 245 -14.45 -9.00 -11.22
CA GLU A 245 -14.25 -8.91 -12.67
C GLU A 245 -12.89 -8.29 -13.05
N ASP A 246 -12.25 -7.56 -12.13
CA ASP A 246 -10.90 -7.03 -12.33
C ASP A 246 -9.85 -8.16 -12.32
N ILE A 247 -10.17 -9.33 -11.78
CA ILE A 247 -9.24 -10.44 -11.61
C ILE A 247 -9.16 -11.25 -12.90
N ASN A 248 -8.09 -11.08 -13.66
CA ASN A 248 -7.80 -11.88 -14.84
C ASN A 248 -6.38 -12.43 -14.71
N GLN A 249 -6.27 -13.75 -14.66
CA GLN A 249 -5.00 -14.45 -14.55
C GLN A 249 -4.21 -14.40 -15.86
N GLY A 250 -2.89 -14.19 -15.74
CA GLY A 250 -1.95 -14.23 -16.87
C GLY A 250 -1.11 -15.51 -16.88
N GLU A 251 0.18 -15.36 -17.21
CA GLU A 251 1.09 -16.46 -17.56
C GLU A 251 1.75 -17.15 -16.34
N ILE A 252 1.01 -17.29 -15.22
CA ILE A 252 1.49 -17.95 -14.00
C ILE A 252 0.43 -18.87 -13.39
N GLY A 253 0.88 -19.98 -12.78
CA GLY A 253 0.03 -21.06 -12.27
C GLY A 253 -0.58 -20.83 -10.88
N ASP A 254 -1.02 -19.61 -10.57
CA ASP A 254 -1.51 -19.20 -9.24
C ASP A 254 -3.04 -19.04 -9.15
N CYS A 255 -3.78 -19.74 -10.02
CA CYS A 255 -5.24 -19.70 -10.09
C CYS A 255 -5.92 -19.89 -8.73
N TRP A 256 -5.37 -20.77 -7.90
CA TRP A 256 -5.83 -21.05 -6.54
C TRP A 256 -5.87 -19.79 -5.66
N PHE A 257 -4.87 -18.94 -5.77
CA PHE A 257 -4.77 -17.70 -5.01
C PHE A 257 -5.74 -16.64 -5.57
N LEU A 258 -5.78 -16.45 -6.88
CA LEU A 258 -6.69 -15.49 -7.52
C LEU A 258 -8.16 -15.85 -7.31
N ALA A 259 -8.51 -17.14 -7.37
CA ALA A 259 -9.84 -17.64 -7.04
C ALA A 259 -10.19 -17.42 -5.57
N SER A 260 -9.21 -17.53 -4.66
CA SER A 260 -9.38 -17.26 -3.23
C SER A 260 -9.64 -15.78 -2.95
N ILE A 261 -8.93 -14.85 -3.61
CA ILE A 261 -9.22 -13.41 -3.52
C ILE A 261 -10.67 -13.15 -3.95
N ALA A 262 -11.10 -13.69 -5.08
CA ALA A 262 -12.46 -13.53 -5.57
C ALA A 262 -13.51 -14.16 -4.63
N ALA A 263 -13.19 -15.28 -3.95
CA ALA A 263 -14.05 -15.90 -2.95
C ALA A 263 -14.24 -14.99 -1.72
N GLU A 264 -13.14 -14.45 -1.20
CA GLU A 264 -13.17 -13.50 -0.08
C GLU A 264 -13.92 -12.21 -0.46
N MET A 265 -13.76 -11.70 -1.68
CA MET A 265 -14.54 -10.55 -2.17
C MET A 265 -16.03 -10.87 -2.34
N THR A 266 -16.38 -12.12 -2.64
CA THR A 266 -17.78 -12.57 -2.72
C THR A 266 -18.42 -12.59 -1.32
N ALA A 267 -17.66 -13.00 -0.30
CA ALA A 267 -18.08 -12.97 1.10
C ALA A 267 -18.09 -11.56 1.70
N ASP A 268 -17.10 -10.74 1.35
CA ASP A 268 -16.87 -9.39 1.86
C ASP A 268 -16.45 -8.44 0.71
N PRO A 269 -17.39 -7.66 0.14
CA PRO A 269 -17.07 -6.74 -0.96
C PRO A 269 -16.03 -5.65 -0.61
N ASP A 270 -15.81 -5.37 0.67
CA ASP A 270 -14.79 -4.42 1.13
C ASP A 270 -13.42 -5.11 1.39
N PHE A 271 -13.25 -6.39 1.03
CA PHE A 271 -12.07 -7.19 1.36
C PHE A 271 -10.75 -6.52 0.94
N VAL A 272 -10.65 -6.11 -0.33
CA VAL A 272 -9.44 -5.47 -0.88
C VAL A 272 -9.14 -4.17 -0.15
N LYS A 273 -10.16 -3.35 0.11
CA LYS A 273 -10.03 -2.10 0.87
C LYS A 273 -9.53 -2.31 2.31
N LYS A 274 -9.87 -3.45 2.93
CA LYS A 274 -9.43 -3.80 4.29
C LYS A 274 -7.99 -4.32 4.33
N HIS A 275 -7.53 -4.94 3.24
CA HIS A 275 -6.24 -5.65 3.21
C HIS A 275 -5.17 -4.98 2.34
N MET A 276 -5.50 -3.98 1.54
CA MET A 276 -4.56 -3.25 0.69
C MET A 276 -4.66 -1.73 0.93
N VAL A 277 -3.51 -1.09 1.10
CA VAL A 277 -3.39 0.37 1.30
C VAL A 277 -2.44 0.96 0.26
N ALA A 278 -2.88 2.01 -0.42
CA ALA A 278 -2.00 2.85 -1.23
C ALA A 278 -1.31 3.88 -0.32
N ASN A 279 0.03 3.92 -0.37
CA ASN A 279 0.85 4.86 0.38
C ASN A 279 1.07 6.15 -0.42
N ASP A 280 1.25 7.28 0.29
CA ASP A 280 1.43 8.61 -0.31
C ASP A 280 2.64 8.72 -1.25
N ASN A 281 3.60 7.79 -1.15
CA ASN A 281 4.83 7.79 -1.93
C ASN A 281 4.76 6.91 -3.19
N GLY A 282 3.60 6.34 -3.52
CA GLY A 282 3.38 5.51 -4.71
C GLY A 282 3.71 4.02 -4.52
N THR A 283 3.85 3.57 -3.27
CA THR A 283 3.94 2.15 -2.92
C THR A 283 2.60 1.64 -2.37
N TYR A 284 2.48 0.33 -2.20
CA TYR A 284 1.28 -0.33 -1.71
C TYR A 284 1.63 -1.34 -0.64
N THR A 285 0.89 -1.35 0.45
CA THR A 285 1.05 -2.33 1.53
C THR A 285 -0.15 -3.27 1.54
N VAL A 286 0.11 -4.57 1.41
CA VAL A 286 -0.89 -5.64 1.45
C VAL A 286 -0.71 -6.46 2.72
N THR A 287 -1.81 -6.86 3.36
CA THR A 287 -1.79 -7.69 4.57
C THR A 287 -2.13 -9.14 4.22
N PHE A 288 -1.19 -10.03 4.49
CA PHE A 288 -1.34 -11.48 4.44
C PHE A 288 -1.25 -12.07 5.84
N TYR A 289 -1.33 -13.40 5.96
CA TYR A 289 -1.24 -14.10 7.22
C TYR A 289 -0.32 -15.31 7.12
N LYS A 290 0.54 -15.49 8.13
CA LYS A 290 1.38 -16.67 8.34
C LYS A 290 1.15 -17.18 9.75
N ASP A 291 0.74 -18.45 9.88
CA ASP A 291 0.37 -19.06 11.16
C ASP A 291 -0.68 -18.23 11.95
N GLY A 292 -1.67 -17.68 11.25
CA GLY A 292 -2.72 -16.82 11.80
C GLY A 292 -2.28 -15.42 12.25
N LYS A 293 -1.02 -15.04 12.01
CA LYS A 293 -0.49 -13.70 12.34
C LYS A 293 -0.43 -12.83 11.10
N PRO A 294 -0.83 -11.55 11.19
CA PRO A 294 -0.76 -10.64 10.05
C PRO A 294 0.69 -10.36 9.68
N VAL A 295 0.99 -10.43 8.39
CA VAL A 295 2.25 -10.07 7.75
C VAL A 295 1.95 -8.99 6.71
N GLN A 296 2.51 -7.80 6.91
CA GLN A 296 2.39 -6.73 5.94
C GLN A 296 3.51 -6.85 4.91
N VAL A 297 3.20 -6.61 3.65
CA VAL A 297 4.17 -6.64 2.55
C VAL A 297 4.00 -5.39 1.70
N THR A 298 5.07 -4.62 1.53
CA THR A 298 5.06 -3.37 0.77
C THR A 298 5.81 -3.52 -0.54
N VAL A 299 5.13 -3.20 -1.64
CA VAL A 299 5.68 -3.25 -3.00
C VAL A 299 5.48 -1.92 -3.73
N ASP A 300 6.35 -1.65 -4.70
CA ASP A 300 6.09 -0.60 -5.69
C ASP A 300 5.14 -1.10 -6.81
N SER A 301 4.69 -0.19 -7.67
CA SER A 301 3.75 -0.52 -8.78
C SER A 301 4.42 -1.08 -10.03
N SER A 302 5.72 -1.35 -10.03
CA SER A 302 6.40 -1.93 -11.19
C SER A 302 6.17 -3.45 -11.26
N VAL A 303 5.66 -3.93 -12.39
CA VAL A 303 5.39 -5.36 -12.63
C VAL A 303 5.93 -5.78 -14.00
N PRO A 304 6.20 -7.07 -14.24
CA PRO A 304 6.48 -7.58 -15.57
C PRO A 304 5.36 -7.21 -16.54
N TYR A 305 5.72 -6.67 -17.71
CA TYR A 305 4.77 -6.05 -18.62
C TYR A 305 4.98 -6.50 -20.06
N ASP A 306 3.96 -7.13 -20.65
CA ASP A 306 4.09 -7.83 -21.93
C ASP A 306 4.06 -6.92 -23.17
N GLY A 307 3.71 -5.64 -22.97
CA GLY A 307 3.48 -4.65 -24.04
C GLY A 307 2.03 -4.15 -24.07
N SER A 308 1.09 -4.92 -23.53
CA SER A 308 -0.34 -4.67 -23.50
C SER A 308 -0.93 -4.58 -22.08
N SER A 309 -0.55 -5.47 -21.18
CA SER A 309 -0.97 -5.52 -19.78
C SER A 309 0.17 -6.01 -18.87
N ALA A 310 -0.07 -6.07 -17.55
CA ALA A 310 0.80 -6.85 -16.67
C ALA A 310 0.80 -8.31 -17.15
N GLU A 311 1.94 -8.99 -17.05
CA GLU A 311 2.16 -10.34 -17.61
C GLU A 311 1.45 -11.45 -16.83
N PHE A 312 1.33 -11.27 -15.52
CA PHE A 312 0.69 -12.20 -14.60
C PHE A 312 -0.75 -11.73 -14.33
N ALA A 313 -1.20 -11.53 -13.09
CA ALA A 313 -2.55 -11.02 -12.88
C ALA A 313 -2.70 -9.58 -13.40
N HIS A 314 -3.83 -9.32 -14.06
CA HIS A 314 -4.13 -8.02 -14.64
C HIS A 314 -5.63 -7.73 -14.64
N GLY A 315 -5.97 -6.45 -14.73
CA GLY A 315 -7.31 -6.01 -15.11
C GLY A 315 -7.70 -6.47 -16.53
N ASP A 316 -8.94 -6.24 -16.94
CA ASP A 316 -9.38 -6.58 -18.30
C ASP A 316 -8.41 -6.00 -19.36
N PRO A 317 -7.80 -6.86 -20.22
CA PRO A 317 -6.78 -6.45 -21.19
C PRO A 317 -7.22 -5.36 -22.18
N SER A 318 -8.53 -5.23 -22.42
CA SER A 318 -9.09 -4.22 -23.33
C SER A 318 -8.81 -2.79 -22.87
N TRP A 319 -8.51 -2.59 -21.58
CA TRP A 319 -8.12 -1.30 -21.02
C TRP A 319 -6.62 -1.00 -21.16
N GLY A 320 -5.81 -2.00 -21.51
CA GLY A 320 -4.35 -1.93 -21.53
C GLY A 320 -3.80 -1.37 -20.21
N ARG A 321 -2.90 -0.38 -20.29
CA ARG A 321 -2.35 0.31 -19.10
C ARG A 321 -3.37 1.05 -18.24
N ASN A 322 -4.61 1.25 -18.69
CA ASN A 322 -5.64 1.92 -17.89
C ASN A 322 -6.56 0.94 -17.15
N GLY A 323 -6.29 -0.36 -17.25
CA GLY A 323 -7.02 -1.37 -16.50
C GLY A 323 -6.79 -1.23 -14.99
N PRO A 324 -7.66 -1.82 -14.17
CA PRO A 324 -7.50 -1.84 -12.72
C PRO A 324 -6.17 -2.52 -12.37
N SER A 325 -5.25 -1.74 -11.79
CA SER A 325 -3.89 -2.20 -11.46
C SER A 325 -3.80 -2.91 -10.11
N TRP A 326 -4.86 -2.87 -9.30
CA TRP A 326 -4.82 -3.37 -7.93
C TRP A 326 -4.47 -4.86 -7.87
N ILE A 327 -5.02 -5.68 -8.77
CA ILE A 327 -4.81 -7.13 -8.74
C ILE A 327 -3.36 -7.52 -9.05
N ALA A 328 -2.74 -6.85 -10.03
CA ALA A 328 -1.33 -7.06 -10.38
C ALA A 328 -0.41 -6.69 -9.21
N ILE A 329 -0.74 -5.61 -8.48
CA ILE A 329 0.00 -5.17 -7.29
C ILE A 329 -0.22 -6.14 -6.12
N TYR A 330 -1.45 -6.63 -5.94
CA TYR A 330 -1.81 -7.59 -4.90
C TYR A 330 -1.07 -8.92 -5.10
N GLU A 331 -1.06 -9.44 -6.34
CA GLU A 331 -0.31 -10.63 -6.74
C GLU A 331 1.20 -10.42 -6.57
N LYS A 332 1.75 -9.26 -6.95
CA LYS A 332 3.16 -8.93 -6.69
C LYS A 332 3.51 -8.99 -5.20
N ALA A 333 2.65 -8.44 -4.34
CA ALA A 333 2.85 -8.51 -2.90
C ALA A 333 2.78 -9.96 -2.39
N PHE A 334 1.91 -10.79 -2.97
CA PHE A 334 1.85 -12.21 -2.65
C PHE A 334 3.09 -12.99 -3.12
N ALA A 335 3.61 -12.68 -4.31
CA ALA A 335 4.88 -13.22 -4.77
C ALA A 335 6.02 -12.88 -3.80
N GLN A 336 6.08 -11.63 -3.30
CA GLN A 336 7.06 -11.25 -2.27
C GLN A 336 6.87 -12.05 -0.98
N PHE A 337 5.62 -12.23 -0.54
CA PHE A 337 5.28 -13.03 0.64
C PHE A 337 5.68 -14.50 0.50
N ARG A 338 5.62 -15.06 -0.72
CA ARG A 338 5.94 -16.47 -1.02
C ARG A 338 7.40 -16.73 -1.36
N GLY A 339 8.17 -15.70 -1.71
CA GLY A 339 9.60 -15.80 -2.05
C GLY A 339 9.93 -15.49 -3.52
N GLY A 340 8.92 -15.32 -4.37
CA GLY A 340 9.03 -15.02 -5.79
C GLY A 340 7.74 -15.39 -6.53
N TYR A 341 7.65 -15.00 -7.80
CA TYR A 341 6.50 -15.37 -8.64
C TYR A 341 6.42 -16.90 -8.82
N GLY A 342 7.49 -17.58 -9.24
CA GLY A 342 7.48 -19.04 -9.35
C GLY A 342 7.12 -19.81 -8.06
N ASP A 343 7.21 -19.20 -6.88
CA ASP A 343 6.80 -19.81 -5.59
C ASP A 343 5.29 -19.66 -5.29
N THR A 344 4.53 -19.01 -6.19
CA THR A 344 3.06 -18.94 -6.16
C THR A 344 2.39 -20.02 -7.02
N GLU A 345 3.16 -20.74 -7.84
CA GLU A 345 2.61 -21.77 -8.73
C GLU A 345 2.19 -23.04 -7.97
N GLY A 346 0.96 -23.48 -8.23
CA GLY A 346 0.43 -24.73 -7.70
C GLY A 346 0.10 -24.64 -6.21
N GLY A 347 -1.20 -24.63 -5.91
CA GLY A 347 -1.73 -24.59 -4.56
C GLY A 347 -3.22 -24.84 -4.58
N TYR A 348 -3.86 -24.54 -3.48
CA TYR A 348 -5.25 -24.93 -3.22
C TYR A 348 -6.01 -23.80 -2.54
N GLY A 349 -7.32 -23.74 -2.73
CA GLY A 349 -8.11 -22.60 -2.29
C GLY A 349 -8.11 -22.36 -0.77
N ASP A 350 -8.07 -23.42 0.03
CA ASP A 350 -7.93 -23.35 1.49
C ASP A 350 -6.62 -22.66 1.91
N GLU A 351 -5.50 -23.00 1.28
CA GLU A 351 -4.22 -22.34 1.51
C GLU A 351 -4.27 -20.85 1.13
N GLY A 352 -5.03 -20.51 0.09
CA GLY A 352 -5.20 -19.14 -0.38
C GLY A 352 -6.01 -18.31 0.61
N MET A 353 -7.15 -18.84 1.06
CA MET A 353 -8.02 -18.20 2.06
C MET A 353 -7.32 -18.06 3.42
N GLU A 354 -6.54 -19.05 3.84
CA GLU A 354 -5.71 -18.97 5.05
C GLU A 354 -4.65 -17.88 4.95
N ALA A 355 -3.94 -17.79 3.81
CA ALA A 355 -2.94 -16.74 3.59
C ALA A 355 -3.58 -15.34 3.51
N LEU A 356 -4.82 -15.23 3.04
CA LEU A 356 -5.55 -13.98 2.89
C LEU A 356 -6.16 -13.49 4.21
N THR A 357 -6.55 -14.39 5.12
CA THR A 357 -7.36 -14.00 6.30
C THR A 357 -6.84 -14.49 7.65
N GLY A 358 -5.91 -15.45 7.66
CA GLY A 358 -5.39 -16.08 8.86
C GLY A 358 -6.41 -16.95 9.61
N ARG A 359 -7.57 -17.22 9.00
CA ARG A 359 -8.59 -18.14 9.50
C ARG A 359 -8.35 -19.51 8.88
N ASP A 360 -8.52 -20.56 9.68
CA ASP A 360 -8.45 -21.95 9.20
C ASP A 360 -9.49 -22.17 8.07
N ALA A 361 -9.08 -22.86 7.01
CA ALA A 361 -9.96 -23.27 5.92
C ALA A 361 -9.97 -24.81 5.78
N ASP A 362 -11.11 -25.37 5.41
CA ASP A 362 -11.30 -26.81 5.23
C ASP A 362 -11.31 -27.16 3.74
N ARG A 363 -10.49 -28.14 3.35
CA ARG A 363 -10.56 -28.79 2.03
C ARG A 363 -11.33 -30.09 2.10
N LYS A 364 -12.29 -30.26 1.19
CA LYS A 364 -13.21 -31.39 1.15
C LYS A 364 -13.27 -32.00 -0.25
N ASP A 365 -13.71 -33.24 -0.34
CA ASP A 365 -14.10 -33.78 -1.64
C ASP A 365 -15.33 -33.00 -2.13
N SER A 366 -15.43 -32.76 -3.43
CA SER A 366 -16.59 -32.06 -4.02
C SER A 366 -17.93 -32.72 -3.65
N ASP A 367 -17.93 -34.04 -3.48
CA ASP A 367 -19.08 -34.87 -3.09
C ASP A 367 -19.51 -34.73 -1.61
N ASP A 368 -18.68 -34.09 -0.78
CA ASP A 368 -18.94 -33.99 0.66
C ASP A 368 -19.99 -32.94 1.02
N LEU A 369 -20.28 -31.97 0.14
CA LEU A 369 -21.29 -30.94 0.35
C LEU A 369 -22.34 -30.93 -0.76
N SER A 370 -23.60 -31.01 -0.35
CA SER A 370 -24.74 -30.81 -1.25
C SER A 370 -24.87 -29.35 -1.68
N PHE A 371 -25.55 -29.10 -2.81
CA PHE A 371 -25.83 -27.73 -3.26
C PHE A 371 -26.62 -26.91 -2.22
N ASP A 372 -27.49 -27.54 -1.43
CA ASP A 372 -28.17 -26.88 -0.30
C ASP A 372 -27.19 -26.42 0.81
N GLU A 373 -26.08 -27.14 1.02
CA GLU A 373 -25.04 -26.77 1.99
C GLU A 373 -24.14 -25.66 1.44
N ILE A 374 -23.72 -25.77 0.18
CA ILE A 374 -22.97 -24.72 -0.51
C ILE A 374 -23.76 -23.41 -0.50
N ALA A 375 -25.05 -23.44 -0.85
CA ALA A 375 -25.92 -22.27 -0.83
C ALA A 375 -26.02 -21.62 0.56
N ARG A 376 -26.05 -22.43 1.63
CA ARG A 376 -26.08 -21.94 3.02
C ARG A 376 -24.76 -21.28 3.42
N ASN A 377 -23.63 -21.91 3.11
CA ASN A 377 -22.31 -21.34 3.38
C ASN A 377 -22.15 -19.97 2.71
N LEU A 378 -22.48 -19.86 1.43
CA LEU A 378 -22.41 -18.58 0.71
C LEU A 378 -23.33 -17.51 1.32
N GLN A 379 -24.53 -17.89 1.75
CA GLN A 379 -25.47 -16.96 2.43
C GLN A 379 -24.94 -16.48 3.79
N ASP A 380 -24.20 -17.33 4.49
CA ASP A 380 -23.59 -17.01 5.78
C ASP A 380 -22.27 -16.22 5.63
N GLY A 381 -21.83 -15.95 4.40
CA GLY A 381 -20.59 -15.22 4.11
C GLY A 381 -19.34 -16.08 4.23
N THR A 382 -19.47 -17.40 4.07
CA THR A 382 -18.33 -18.32 3.99
C THR A 382 -17.78 -18.33 2.56
N PRO A 383 -16.53 -17.90 2.34
CA PRO A 383 -15.90 -17.95 1.03
C PRO A 383 -15.64 -19.41 0.63
N MET A 384 -15.80 -19.71 -0.66
CA MET A 384 -15.64 -21.06 -1.17
C MET A 384 -15.01 -21.05 -2.57
N THR A 385 -14.14 -22.02 -2.81
CA THR A 385 -13.54 -22.29 -4.13
C THR A 385 -13.65 -23.78 -4.45
N ALA A 386 -13.55 -24.13 -5.73
CA ALA A 386 -13.64 -25.50 -6.20
C ALA A 386 -12.52 -25.82 -7.21
N GLY A 387 -11.81 -26.92 -6.96
CA GLY A 387 -10.73 -27.43 -7.81
C GLY A 387 -11.24 -28.49 -8.80
N SER A 388 -10.89 -28.32 -10.07
CA SER A 388 -11.27 -29.25 -11.13
C SER A 388 -10.32 -30.45 -11.23
N LYS A 389 -10.85 -31.58 -11.71
CA LYS A 389 -10.10 -32.82 -11.90
C LYS A 389 -9.02 -32.71 -12.99
N GLU A 390 -8.06 -33.63 -12.95
CA GLU A 390 -7.31 -34.03 -14.14
C GLU A 390 -8.23 -34.89 -15.03
N HIS A 391 -8.52 -34.44 -16.24
CA HIS A 391 -9.45 -35.13 -17.14
C HIS A 391 -8.75 -36.15 -18.07
N THR A 392 -7.46 -35.96 -18.37
CA THR A 392 -6.63 -36.96 -19.06
C THR A 392 -5.32 -37.25 -18.32
N THR A 393 -5.04 -38.54 -18.11
CA THR A 393 -3.81 -39.01 -17.46
C THR A 393 -2.55 -38.52 -18.17
N GLY A 394 -1.69 -37.81 -17.43
CA GLY A 394 -0.32 -37.48 -17.84
C GLY A 394 -0.15 -36.04 -18.35
N HIS A 395 -1.17 -35.19 -18.24
CA HIS A 395 -1.01 -33.75 -18.38
C HIS A 395 -0.43 -33.20 -17.08
N LEU A 396 0.73 -32.55 -17.18
CA LEU A 396 1.41 -31.94 -16.04
C LEU A 396 0.96 -30.48 -15.99
N TRP A 397 0.62 -29.97 -14.80
CA TRP A 397 0.16 -28.59 -14.60
C TRP A 397 1.14 -27.53 -15.16
N TRP A 398 2.43 -27.87 -15.30
CA TRP A 398 3.46 -27.01 -15.91
C TRP A 398 3.46 -26.99 -17.44
N THR A 399 2.63 -27.78 -18.14
CA THR A 399 2.60 -27.76 -19.61
C THR A 399 1.79 -26.56 -20.09
N LYS A 400 2.37 -25.74 -20.99
CA LYS A 400 1.72 -24.56 -21.56
C LYS A 400 0.36 -24.81 -22.24
N GLU A 401 0.06 -26.06 -22.60
CA GLU A 401 -1.26 -26.45 -23.08
C GLU A 401 -2.09 -27.00 -21.91
N GLN A 402 -2.94 -26.14 -21.33
CA GLN A 402 -3.91 -26.58 -20.34
C GLN A 402 -5.05 -27.37 -21.00
N GLU A 403 -5.38 -28.51 -20.41
CA GLU A 403 -6.47 -29.36 -20.87
C GLU A 403 -7.82 -28.73 -20.56
N LYS A 404 -8.75 -28.83 -21.51
CA LYS A 404 -10.11 -28.30 -21.41
C LYS A 404 -11.11 -29.36 -21.82
N VAL A 405 -12.25 -29.41 -21.14
CA VAL A 405 -13.33 -30.34 -21.41
C VAL A 405 -14.64 -29.57 -21.53
N GLU A 406 -15.40 -29.89 -22.57
CA GLU A 406 -16.75 -29.35 -22.77
C GLU A 406 -17.73 -30.06 -21.84
N VAL A 407 -18.50 -29.28 -21.08
CA VAL A 407 -19.52 -29.73 -20.12
C VAL A 407 -20.80 -28.96 -20.42
N GLY A 408 -21.74 -29.62 -21.10
CA GLY A 408 -22.95 -28.95 -21.59
C GLY A 408 -22.61 -27.88 -22.65
N ASP A 409 -22.95 -26.62 -22.35
CA ASP A 409 -22.64 -25.45 -23.17
C ASP A 409 -21.39 -24.68 -22.69
N ASP A 410 -20.80 -25.11 -21.57
CA ASP A 410 -19.64 -24.47 -20.92
C ASP A 410 -18.35 -25.30 -21.10
N THR A 411 -17.19 -24.70 -20.82
CA THR A 411 -15.89 -25.37 -20.85
C THR A 411 -15.21 -25.33 -19.48
N VAL A 412 -14.80 -26.50 -18.96
CA VAL A 412 -14.03 -26.65 -17.73
C VAL A 412 -12.55 -26.85 -18.06
N VAL A 413 -11.69 -26.09 -17.38
CA VAL A 413 -10.24 -26.22 -17.45
C VAL A 413 -9.81 -27.23 -16.40
N SER A 414 -8.93 -28.17 -16.76
CA SER A 414 -8.45 -29.22 -15.85
C SER A 414 -7.36 -28.71 -14.91
N LEU A 415 -7.29 -29.28 -13.70
CA LEU A 415 -6.31 -28.89 -12.67
C LEU A 415 -6.31 -27.37 -12.41
N HIS A 416 -7.51 -26.81 -12.27
CA HIS A 416 -7.74 -25.36 -12.18
C HIS A 416 -8.72 -25.02 -11.07
N GLU A 417 -8.44 -23.93 -10.34
CA GLU A 417 -9.29 -23.46 -9.26
C GLU A 417 -10.32 -22.46 -9.75
N TYR A 418 -11.56 -22.60 -9.28
CA TYR A 418 -12.68 -21.71 -9.56
C TYR A 418 -13.24 -21.12 -8.27
N THR A 419 -13.76 -19.89 -8.33
CA THR A 419 -14.53 -19.32 -7.22
C THR A 419 -15.98 -19.80 -7.27
N VAL A 420 -16.53 -20.24 -6.13
CA VAL A 420 -17.97 -20.54 -6.04
C VAL A 420 -18.73 -19.25 -5.76
N VAL A 421 -19.51 -18.77 -6.73
CA VAL A 421 -20.18 -17.44 -6.63
C VAL A 421 -21.67 -17.53 -6.35
N GLY A 422 -22.29 -18.70 -6.48
CA GLY A 422 -23.70 -18.86 -6.18
C GLY A 422 -24.26 -20.24 -6.50
N VAL A 423 -25.44 -20.52 -5.96
CA VAL A 423 -26.22 -21.73 -6.24
C VAL A 423 -27.67 -21.31 -6.53
N ASP A 424 -28.25 -21.81 -7.63
CA ASP A 424 -29.67 -21.68 -7.94
C ASP A 424 -30.42 -22.97 -7.60
N LEU A 425 -30.95 -23.03 -6.37
CA LEU A 425 -31.80 -24.13 -5.90
C LEU A 425 -33.20 -24.13 -6.56
N GLY A 426 -33.57 -23.05 -7.24
CA GLY A 426 -34.83 -22.94 -7.98
C GLY A 426 -34.77 -23.51 -9.40
N ALA A 427 -33.56 -23.70 -9.94
CA ALA A 427 -33.35 -24.39 -11.19
C ALA A 427 -33.78 -25.86 -11.10
N HIS A 428 -34.16 -26.45 -12.24
CA HIS A 428 -34.64 -27.83 -12.33
C HIS A 428 -33.89 -28.59 -13.45
N PRO A 429 -32.80 -29.30 -13.11
CA PRO A 429 -32.22 -29.53 -11.77
C PRO A 429 -31.50 -28.30 -11.17
N PRO A 430 -31.22 -28.26 -9.85
CA PRO A 430 -30.41 -27.21 -9.21
C PRO A 430 -29.04 -27.04 -9.87
N THR A 431 -28.51 -25.82 -9.85
CA THR A 431 -27.21 -25.50 -10.47
C THR A 431 -26.30 -24.71 -9.55
N VAL A 432 -24.99 -24.87 -9.73
CA VAL A 432 -23.94 -24.02 -9.13
C VAL A 432 -23.35 -23.12 -10.20
N LYS A 433 -23.05 -21.88 -9.83
CA LYS A 433 -22.34 -20.91 -10.67
C LYS A 433 -20.91 -20.76 -10.14
N LEU A 434 -19.95 -20.99 -11.02
CA LEU A 434 -18.52 -20.86 -10.73
C LEU A 434 -17.92 -19.74 -11.57
N ARG A 435 -16.88 -19.08 -11.05
CA ARG A 435 -16.09 -18.08 -11.77
C ARG A 435 -14.68 -18.62 -12.03
N ASN A 436 -14.26 -18.56 -13.28
CA ASN A 436 -12.90 -18.84 -13.73
C ASN A 436 -12.00 -17.61 -13.49
N PRO A 437 -10.89 -17.73 -12.73
CA PRO A 437 -9.97 -16.61 -12.50
C PRO A 437 -9.23 -16.12 -13.76
N TRP A 438 -9.29 -16.84 -14.88
CA TRP A 438 -8.84 -16.32 -16.19
C TRP A 438 -9.61 -15.08 -16.64
N GLY A 439 -10.82 -14.87 -16.12
CA GLY A 439 -11.62 -13.67 -16.36
C GLY A 439 -12.09 -13.52 -17.82
N SER A 440 -12.51 -12.32 -18.18
CA SER A 440 -13.19 -12.00 -19.45
C SER A 440 -12.27 -12.08 -20.68
N GLY A 441 -10.96 -11.94 -20.47
CA GLY A 441 -9.93 -12.10 -21.51
C GLY A 441 -9.51 -13.56 -21.75
N GLY A 442 -10.02 -14.48 -20.94
CA GLY A 442 -9.69 -15.90 -20.99
C GLY A 442 -10.11 -16.59 -22.29
N SER A 443 -9.52 -17.76 -22.51
CA SER A 443 -9.82 -18.60 -23.68
C SER A 443 -11.03 -19.53 -23.49
N VAL A 444 -11.75 -19.39 -22.37
CA VAL A 444 -13.02 -20.03 -22.02
C VAL A 444 -13.86 -19.02 -21.25
N ASP A 445 -15.14 -19.32 -21.01
CA ASP A 445 -16.05 -18.42 -20.32
C ASP A 445 -15.61 -18.11 -18.87
N GLU A 446 -15.78 -16.85 -18.48
CA GLU A 446 -15.49 -16.37 -17.12
C GLU A 446 -16.43 -17.00 -16.10
N PHE A 447 -17.70 -17.23 -16.46
CA PHE A 447 -18.68 -17.83 -15.57
C PHE A 447 -19.26 -19.08 -16.23
N ILE A 448 -19.25 -20.18 -15.48
CA ILE A 448 -19.83 -21.44 -15.89
C ILE A 448 -20.93 -21.84 -14.92
N THR A 449 -21.96 -22.53 -15.43
CA THR A 449 -23.11 -22.98 -14.64
C THR A 449 -23.37 -24.44 -14.91
N MET A 450 -23.37 -25.25 -13.87
CA MET A 450 -23.50 -26.70 -14.02
C MET A 450 -24.44 -27.30 -12.98
N THR A 451 -25.00 -28.45 -13.33
CA THR A 451 -25.81 -29.26 -12.44
C THR A 451 -24.94 -29.96 -11.38
N GLU A 452 -25.57 -30.49 -10.34
CA GLU A 452 -24.86 -31.23 -9.26
C GLU A 452 -24.11 -32.45 -9.81
N ASP A 453 -24.73 -33.24 -10.68
CA ASP A 453 -24.08 -34.40 -11.32
C ASP A 453 -22.84 -33.97 -12.14
N GLU A 454 -22.94 -32.89 -12.94
CA GLU A 454 -21.82 -32.36 -13.71
C GLU A 454 -20.70 -31.82 -12.81
N PHE A 455 -21.04 -31.11 -11.73
CA PHE A 455 -20.07 -30.61 -10.76
C PHE A 455 -19.28 -31.77 -10.15
N HIS A 456 -19.96 -32.80 -9.66
CA HIS A 456 -19.31 -33.98 -9.07
C HIS A 456 -18.52 -34.80 -10.09
N ASP A 457 -18.93 -34.81 -11.36
CA ASP A 457 -18.18 -35.49 -12.43
C ASP A 457 -16.87 -34.78 -12.79
N HIS A 458 -16.81 -33.44 -12.68
CA HIS A 458 -15.69 -32.62 -13.18
C HIS A 458 -14.82 -31.96 -12.09
N PHE A 459 -15.33 -31.83 -10.87
CA PHE A 459 -14.62 -31.26 -9.72
C PHE A 459 -14.39 -32.33 -8.67
N ASN A 460 -13.23 -32.29 -8.01
CA ASN A 460 -12.86 -33.22 -6.94
C ASN A 460 -12.51 -32.51 -5.63
N GLU A 461 -12.47 -31.19 -5.64
CA GLU A 461 -12.10 -30.41 -4.48
C GLU A 461 -13.09 -29.28 -4.25
N LEU A 462 -13.41 -29.05 -2.98
CA LEU A 462 -14.15 -27.90 -2.50
C LEU A 462 -13.48 -27.36 -1.25
N SER A 463 -12.94 -26.16 -1.34
CA SER A 463 -12.32 -25.44 -0.22
C SER A 463 -13.31 -24.47 0.41
N VAL A 464 -13.34 -24.42 1.75
CA VAL A 464 -14.34 -23.69 2.57
C VAL A 464 -13.61 -22.89 3.65
N GLY A 465 -13.68 -21.54 3.60
CA GLY A 465 -12.93 -20.65 4.50
C GLY A 465 -13.68 -20.03 5.67
#